data_AF-A0A9X7A436-F1
#
_entry.id   AF-A0A9X7A436-F1
#
_cell.length_a   1.000
_cell.length_b   1.000
_cell.length_c   1.000
_cell.angle_alpha   90.00
_cell.angle_beta   90.00
_cell.angle_gamma   90.00
#
_symmetry.space_group_name_H-M   'P 1'
#
loop_
_entity.id
_entity.type
_entity.pdbx_description
1 polymer ?
#
loop_
_entity_poly.entity_id
_entity_poly.type
_entity_poly.pdbx_seq_one_letter_code
_entity_poly.pdbx_strand_id
1 'polypeptide(L)'
;MNKFGWLSLMMVGISIVIALFINDHPQQLGIFLLCFLILSVTGVIFAFLSKKLTNIILGVVLNIVTCIFFFLVVLAFGIGEA
;
A
#
# COMPACT_ATOMS: atom_id res chain seq x y z
N MET A 1 5.16 5.23 -18.73
CA MET A 1 5.26 4.12 -17.74
C MET A 1 4.97 2.80 -18.45
N ASN A 2 5.60 1.69 -18.06
CA ASN A 2 5.33 0.37 -18.66
C ASN A 2 4.03 -0.20 -18.06
N LYS A 3 3.36 -1.16 -18.71
CA LYS A 3 2.11 -1.78 -18.20
C LYS A 3 2.24 -2.25 -16.74
N PHE A 4 3.38 -2.84 -16.37
CA PHE A 4 3.67 -3.28 -15.01
C PHE A 4 3.88 -2.14 -14.00
N GLY A 5 4.47 -1.02 -14.42
CA GLY A 5 4.57 0.17 -13.56
C GLY A 5 3.20 0.81 -13.29
N TRP A 6 2.30 0.76 -14.27
CA TRP A 6 0.91 1.19 -14.07
C TRP A 6 0.19 0.27 -13.07
N LEU A 7 0.33 -1.05 -13.20
CA LEU A 7 -0.22 -2.03 -12.25
C LEU A 7 0.26 -1.78 -10.80
N SER A 8 1.55 -1.51 -10.62
CA SER A 8 2.11 -1.14 -9.31
C SER A 8 1.46 0.13 -8.73
N LEU A 9 1.22 1.14 -9.59
CA LEU A 9 0.57 2.39 -9.19
C LEU A 9 -0.93 2.20 -8.88
N MET A 10 -1.61 1.30 -9.59
CA MET A 10 -2.99 0.92 -9.27
C MET A 10 -3.09 0.22 -7.92
N MET A 11 -2.14 -0.63 -7.56
CA MET A 11 -2.14 -1.26 -6.23
C MET A 11 -1.99 -0.24 -5.11
N VAL A 12 -1.14 0.78 -5.31
CA VAL A 12 -1.05 1.92 -4.37
C VAL A 12 -2.38 2.66 -4.25
N GLY A 13 -3.06 2.90 -5.38
CA GLY A 13 -4.40 3.52 -5.38
C GLY A 13 -5.43 2.70 -4.59
N ILE A 14 -5.45 1.37 -4.79
CA ILE A 14 -6.36 0.47 -4.06
C ILE A 14 -6.04 0.48 -2.56
N SER A 15 -4.75 0.42 -2.20
CA SER A 15 -4.28 0.55 -0.82
C SER A 15 -4.77 1.84 -0.15
N ILE A 16 -4.71 2.99 -0.83
CA ILE A 16 -5.21 4.27 -0.29
C ILE A 16 -6.73 4.22 -0.08
N VAL A 17 -7.48 3.67 -1.04
CA VAL A 17 -8.94 3.52 -0.91
C VAL A 17 -9.28 2.66 0.30
N ILE A 18 -8.62 1.51 0.45
CA ILE A 18 -8.78 0.63 1.61
C ILE A 18 -8.47 1.36 2.93
N ALA A 19 -7.44 2.21 2.96
CA ALA A 19 -7.07 2.99 4.14
C ALA A 19 -8.16 3.97 4.56
N LEU A 20 -8.98 4.49 3.63
CA LEU A 20 -10.12 5.36 3.96
C LEU A 20 -11.25 4.57 4.64
N PHE A 21 -11.46 3.30 4.26
CA PHE A 21 -12.49 2.43 4.84
C PHE A 21 -12.15 1.89 6.23
N ILE A 22 -10.90 2.06 6.71
CA ILE A 22 -10.51 1.65 8.07
C ILE A 22 -11.30 2.41 9.15
N ASN A 23 -11.69 3.66 8.88
CA ASN A 23 -12.44 4.50 9.81
C ASN A 23 -13.76 3.84 10.26
N ASP A 24 -14.45 3.15 9.36
CA ASP A 24 -15.74 2.52 9.64
C ASP A 24 -15.60 1.15 10.35
N HIS A 25 -14.42 0.52 10.29
CA HIS A 25 -14.23 -0.86 10.78
C HIS A 25 -12.93 -1.06 11.60
N PRO A 26 -12.78 -0.37 12.75
CA PRO A 26 -11.58 -0.45 13.60
C PRO A 26 -11.30 -1.86 14.15
N GLN A 27 -12.34 -2.66 14.40
CA GLN A 27 -12.21 -4.02 14.94
C GLN A 27 -11.48 -5.00 13.99
N GLN A 28 -11.32 -4.63 12.72
CA GLN A 28 -10.71 -5.47 11.68
C GLN A 28 -9.34 -4.95 11.21
N LEU A 29 -8.73 -4.01 11.94
CA LEU A 29 -7.42 -3.43 11.62
C LEU A 29 -6.35 -4.47 11.24
N GLY A 30 -6.32 -5.62 11.93
CA GLY A 30 -5.39 -6.71 11.62
C GLY A 30 -5.56 -7.32 10.22
N ILE A 31 -6.81 -7.49 9.76
CA ILE A 31 -7.12 -8.02 8.42
C ILE A 31 -6.72 -7.00 7.36
N PHE A 32 -7.01 -5.72 7.60
CA PHE A 32 -6.59 -4.64 6.71
C PHE A 32 -5.08 -4.58 6.56
N LEU A 33 -4.32 -4.74 7.65
CA LEU A 33 -2.86 -4.77 7.65
C LEU A 33 -2.30 -5.93 6.82
N LEU A 34 -2.93 -7.10 6.93
CA LEU A 34 -2.55 -8.29 6.17
C LEU A 34 -2.82 -8.12 4.67
N CYS A 35 -3.99 -7.59 4.30
CA CYS A 35 -4.31 -7.22 2.91
C CYS A 35 -3.31 -6.20 2.34
N PHE A 36 -2.96 -5.19 3.13
CA PHE A 36 -2.04 -4.15 2.71
C PHE A 36 -0.63 -4.67 2.46
N LEU A 37 -0.16 -5.59 3.30
CA LEU A 37 1.15 -6.22 3.15
C LEU A 37 1.21 -7.02 1.84
N ILE A 38 0.17 -7.81 1.54
CA ILE A 38 0.07 -8.57 0.30
C ILE A 38 0.05 -7.62 -0.91
N LEU A 39 -0.74 -6.54 -0.86
CA LEU A 39 -0.80 -5.55 -1.94
C LEU A 39 0.55 -4.87 -2.16
N SER A 40 1.25 -4.48 -1.10
CA SER A 40 2.55 -3.80 -1.16
C SER A 40 3.64 -4.72 -1.74
N VAL A 41 3.73 -5.97 -1.27
CA VAL A 41 4.66 -6.97 -1.82
C VAL A 41 4.37 -7.21 -3.30
N THR A 42 3.09 -7.37 -3.65
CA THR A 42 2.66 -7.54 -5.05
C THR A 42 3.02 -6.32 -5.90
N GLY A 43 2.82 -5.11 -5.38
CA GLY A 43 3.17 -3.85 -6.04
C GLY A 43 4.67 -3.71 -6.30
N VAL A 44 5.52 -4.15 -5.37
CA VAL A 44 6.99 -4.20 -5.52
C VAL A 44 7.41 -5.22 -6.57
N ILE A 45 6.79 -6.41 -6.59
CA ILE A 45 7.06 -7.44 -7.61
C ILE A 45 6.73 -6.89 -9.01
N PHE A 46 5.58 -6.23 -9.17
CA PHE A 46 5.21 -5.59 -10.43
C PHE A 46 6.17 -4.46 -10.83
N ALA A 47 6.67 -3.68 -9.87
CA ALA A 47 7.67 -2.66 -10.13
C ALA A 47 8.95 -3.29 -10.72
N PHE A 48 9.46 -4.38 -10.12
CA PHE A 48 10.60 -5.14 -10.62
C PHE A 48 10.38 -5.73 -12.02
N LEU A 49 9.19 -6.32 -12.26
CA LEU A 49 8.82 -6.86 -13.58
C LEU A 49 8.82 -5.80 -14.69
N SER A 50 8.71 -4.51 -14.33
CA SER A 50 8.72 -3.43 -15.31
C SER A 50 10.05 -3.28 -16.06
N LYS A 51 11.17 -3.87 -15.57
CA LYS A 51 12.52 -3.83 -16.18
C LYS A 51 13.07 -2.45 -16.56
N LYS A 52 12.41 -1.37 -16.12
CA LYS A 52 12.80 0.03 -16.35
C LYS A 52 13.13 0.63 -15.00
N LEU A 53 14.38 1.03 -14.80
CA LEU A 53 14.89 1.60 -13.54
C LEU A 53 13.97 2.68 -12.97
N THR A 54 13.49 3.60 -13.81
CA THR A 54 12.54 4.65 -13.40
C THR A 54 11.25 4.08 -12.81
N ASN A 55 10.66 3.05 -13.43
CA ASN A 55 9.41 2.46 -12.92
C ASN A 55 9.65 1.59 -11.68
N ILE A 56 10.83 0.97 -11.58
CA ILE A 56 11.23 0.21 -10.40
C ILE A 56 11.34 1.15 -9.21
N ILE A 57 12.14 2.21 -9.33
CA ILE A 57 12.33 3.20 -8.26
C ILE A 57 10.99 3.83 -7.88
N LEU A 58 10.22 4.30 -8.87
CA LEU A 58 8.96 4.98 -8.61
C LEU A 58 7.93 4.04 -7.97
N GLY A 59 7.79 2.81 -8.46
CA GLY A 59 6.88 1.81 -7.89
C GLY A 59 7.29 1.33 -6.49
N VAL A 60 8.58 1.13 -6.25
CA VAL A 60 9.11 0.75 -4.92
C VAL A 60 8.93 1.88 -3.92
N VAL A 61 9.33 3.10 -4.27
CA VAL A 61 9.18 4.27 -3.39
C VAL A 61 7.71 4.51 -3.05
N LEU A 62 6.81 4.47 -4.03
CA LEU A 62 5.38 4.64 -3.78
C LEU A 62 4.81 3.54 -2.86
N ASN A 63 5.16 2.27 -3.06
CA ASN A 63 4.69 1.19 -2.18
C ASN A 63 5.23 1.32 -0.75
N ILE A 64 6.50 1.70 -0.58
CA ILE A 64 7.11 1.93 0.75
C ILE A 64 6.43 3.11 1.46
N VAL A 65 6.26 4.25 0.78
CA VAL A 65 5.60 5.44 1.33
C VAL A 65 4.16 5.11 1.74
N THR A 66 3.46 4.35 0.90
CA THR A 66 2.07 3.90 1.17
C THR A 66 2.02 2.97 2.38
N CYS A 67 3.01 2.10 2.56
CA CYS A 67 3.16 1.24 3.74
C CYS A 67 3.38 2.05 5.02
N ILE A 68 4.29 3.04 4.98
CA ILE A 68 4.54 3.93 6.12
C ILE A 68 3.29 4.73 6.48
N PHE A 69 2.62 5.31 5.48
CA PHE A 69 1.38 6.06 5.67
C PHE A 69 0.30 5.19 6.34
N PHE A 70 0.13 3.97 5.88
CA PHE A 70 -0.82 3.04 6.46
C PHE A 70 -0.47 2.65 7.91
N PHE A 71 0.82 2.45 8.19
CA PHE A 71 1.29 2.21 9.55
C PHE A 71 0.95 3.38 10.47
N LEU A 72 1.10 4.62 9.99
CA LEU A 72 0.70 5.82 10.74
C LEU A 72 -0.81 5.89 10.96
N VAL A 73 -1.62 5.52 9.96
CA VAL A 73 -3.09 5.45 10.09
C VAL A 73 -3.47 4.41 11.15
N VAL A 74 -2.96 3.18 11.05
CA VAL A 74 -3.21 2.12 12.03
C VAL A 74 -2.75 2.55 13.42
N LEU A 75 -1.59 3.19 13.55
CA LEU A 75 -1.08 3.69 14.83
C LEU A 75 -1.98 4.78 15.40
N ALA A 76 -2.47 5.70 14.57
CA ALA A 76 -3.40 6.74 15.00
C ALA A 76 -4.73 6.15 15.50
N PHE A 77 -5.26 5.12 14.83
CA PHE A 77 -6.43 4.39 15.32
C PHE A 77 -6.13 3.61 16.59
N GLY A 78 -5.09 2.78 16.61
CA GLY A 78 -4.73 1.96 17.77
C GLY A 78 -4.36 2.75 19.03
N ILE A 79 -3.89 4.00 18.90
CA ILE A 79 -3.71 4.92 20.03
C ILE A 79 -5.03 5.60 20.40
N GLY A 80 -5.96 5.81 19.47
CA GLY A 80 -7.28 6.41 19.73
C GLY A 80 -8.26 5.48 20.46
N GLU A 81 -8.00 4.17 20.51
CA GLU A 81 -8.80 3.19 21.27
C GLU A 81 -8.31 2.97 22.71
N ALA A 82 -7.19 3.59 23.12
CA ALA A 82 -6.55 3.44 24.43
C ALA A 82 -7.00 4.48 25.47
#